data_AF-A0A2E7XF38-F1
#
_entry.id   AF-A0A2E7XF38-F1
#
_cell.length_a   1.000
_cell.length_b   1.000
_cell.length_c   1.000
_cell.angle_alpha   90.00
_cell.angle_beta   90.00
_cell.angle_gamma   90.00
#
_symmetry.space_group_name_H-M   'P 1'
#
loop_
_entity.id
_entity.type
_entity.pdbx_description
1 polymer ?
#
loop_
_entity_poly.entity_id
_entity_poly.type
_entity_poly.pdbx_seq_one_letter_code
_entity_poly.pdbx_strand_id
1 'polypeptide(L)' 'MRNKGRILVGVDADLTIFNPRTIIDKATYTQPAQHSEGIEYVIVNGTPVVAKGKLDSAVFSGEPVRVM' A
#
# COMPACT_ATOMS: atom_id res chain seq x y z
N MET A 1 -2.54 15.96 3.80
CA MET A 1 -1.29 15.25 3.44
C MET A 1 -0.05 15.71 4.22
N ARG A 2 -0.16 16.51 5.30
CA ARG A 2 1.03 16.99 6.03
C ARG A 2 1.86 15.85 6.67
N ASN A 3 1.19 14.77 7.08
CA ASN A 3 1.80 13.63 7.78
C ASN A 3 1.91 12.35 6.91
N LYS A 4 1.85 12.46 5.58
CA LYS A 4 1.88 11.30 4.67
C LYS A 4 3.00 11.44 3.63
N GLY A 5 3.46 10.31 3.07
CA GLY A 5 4.44 10.28 1.96
C GLY A 5 5.91 10.45 2.36
N ARG A 6 6.22 10.41 3.67
CA ARG A 6 7.58 10.51 4.21
C ARG A 6 7.77 9.45 5.28
N ILE A 7 8.96 8.86 5.35
CA ILE A 7 9.35 7.96 6.46
C ILE A 7 10.04 8.82 7.51
N LEU A 8 9.27 9.27 8.51
CA LEU A 8 9.74 10.13 9.61
C LEU A 8 9.04 9.71 10.91
N VAL A 9 9.69 9.93 12.05
CA VAL A 9 9.05 9.73 13.35
C VAL A 9 7.90 10.74 13.51
N GLY A 10 6.74 10.28 14.00
CA GLY A 10 5.58 11.12 14.28
C GLY A 10 4.64 11.38 13.10
N VAL A 11 4.86 10.74 11.95
CA VAL A 11 3.96 10.79 10.79
C VAL A 11 3.19 9.48 10.64
N ASP A 12 2.17 9.46 9.77
CA ASP A 12 1.32 8.29 9.57
C ASP A 12 2.15 7.12 9.01
N ALA A 13 1.98 5.93 9.57
CA ALA A 13 2.67 4.72 9.14
C ALA A 13 2.02 4.11 7.88
N ASP A 14 2.00 4.89 6.80
CA ASP A 14 1.62 4.46 5.46
C ASP A 14 2.86 3.99 4.70
N LEU A 15 3.06 2.67 4.63
CA LEU A 15 4.29 2.06 4.11
C LEU A 15 3.96 0.98 3.08
N THR A 16 4.78 0.92 2.03
CA THR A 16 4.78 -0.17 1.06
C THR A 16 6.14 -0.84 1.07
N ILE A 17 6.15 -2.15 1.29
CA ILE A 17 7.36 -2.99 1.20
C ILE A 17 7.20 -3.82 -0.06
N PHE A 18 8.19 -3.72 -0.95
CA PHE A 18 8.18 -4.42 -2.22
C PHE A 18 9.56 -5.01 -2.51
N ASN A 19 9.56 -6.08 -3.29
CA ASN A 19 10.78 -6.72 -3.76
C ASN A 19 11.28 -5.97 -5.00
N PRO A 20 12.46 -5.30 -4.94
CA PRO A 20 12.96 -4.49 -6.04
C PRO A 20 13.33 -5.31 -7.28
N ARG A 21 13.45 -6.63 -7.17
CA ARG A 21 13.75 -7.52 -8.31
C ARG A 21 12.50 -8.00 -9.04
N THR A 22 11.32 -7.94 -8.42
CA THR A 22 10.09 -8.52 -8.99
C THR A 22 8.93 -7.51 -9.10
N ILE A 23 9.10 -6.29 -8.59
CA ILE A 23 8.07 -5.24 -8.69
C ILE A 23 7.74 -4.92 -10.16
N ILE A 24 6.51 -5.20 -10.57
CA ILE A 24 6.01 -4.93 -11.92
C ILE A 24 4.48 -4.85 -11.95
N ASP A 25 3.94 -3.97 -12.78
CA ASP A 25 2.52 -3.97 -13.13
C ASP A 25 2.21 -5.09 -14.11
N LYS A 26 1.12 -5.83 -13.86
CA LYS A 26 0.67 -6.93 -14.73
C LYS A 26 -0.56 -6.57 -15.56
N ALA A 27 -1.14 -5.40 -15.31
CA ALA A 27 -2.32 -4.94 -16.02
C ALA A 27 -1.98 -4.70 -17.50
N THR A 28 -2.82 -5.19 -18.39
CA THR A 28 -2.72 -4.92 -19.84
C THR A 28 -4.01 -4.29 -20.34
N TYR A 29 -4.03 -3.81 -21.58
CA TYR A 29 -5.25 -3.26 -22.17
C TYR A 29 -6.41 -4.26 -22.19
N THR A 30 -6.13 -5.53 -22.52
CA THR A 30 -7.15 -6.59 -22.60
C THR A 30 -7.44 -7.24 -21.25
N GLN A 31 -6.52 -7.17 -20.29
CA GLN A 31 -6.66 -7.72 -18.94
C GLN A 31 -6.28 -6.65 -17.90
N PRO A 32 -7.14 -5.65 -17.65
CA PRO A 32 -6.77 -4.48 -16.86
C PRO A 32 -6.76 -4.71 -15.35
N ALA A 33 -7.56 -5.66 -14.84
CA ALA A 33 -7.73 -5.90 -13.40
C ALA A 33 -6.76 -6.97 -12.85
N GLN A 34 -5.51 -6.98 -13.32
CA GLN A 34 -4.48 -7.88 -12.79
C GLN A 34 -3.79 -7.25 -11.58
N HIS A 35 -3.54 -8.04 -10.54
CA HIS A 35 -2.71 -7.60 -9.42
C HIS A 35 -1.26 -7.42 -9.86
N SER A 36 -0.61 -6.35 -9.39
CA SER A 36 0.84 -6.18 -9.52
C SER A 36 1.60 -7.29 -8.81
N GLU A 37 2.82 -7.55 -9.28
CA GLU A 37 3.75 -8.48 -8.63
C GLU A 37 4.77 -7.71 -7.80
N GLY A 38 5.35 -8.37 -6.80
CA GLY A 38 6.45 -7.83 -5.99
C GLY A 38 6.04 -6.92 -4.82
N ILE A 39 4.75 -6.60 -4.63
CA ILE A 39 4.26 -5.93 -3.41
C ILE A 39 4.12 -6.97 -2.29
N GLU A 40 4.97 -6.90 -1.26
CA GLU A 40 4.98 -7.88 -0.17
C GLU A 40 4.09 -7.43 0.99
N TYR A 41 4.14 -6.14 1.35
CA TYR A 41 3.29 -5.55 2.37
C TYR A 41 2.80 -4.16 1.98
N VAL A 42 1.58 -3.87 2.39
CA VAL A 42 1.01 -2.52 2.39
C VAL A 42 0.45 -2.29 3.79
N ILE A 43 0.90 -1.22 4.42
CA ILE A 43 0.53 -0.82 5.77
C ILE A 43 -0.14 0.54 5.64
N VAL A 44 -1.33 0.68 6.22
CA VAL A 44 -2.11 1.93 6.23
C VAL A 44 -2.39 2.29 7.67
N ASN A 45 -1.95 3.48 8.10
CA ASN A 45 -2.02 3.95 9.48
C ASN A 45 -1.50 2.91 10.50
N GLY A 46 -0.42 2.21 10.16
CA GLY A 46 0.21 1.19 11.01
C GLY A 46 -0.45 -0.20 10.97
N THR A 47 -1.55 -0.36 10.23
CA THR A 47 -2.24 -1.65 10.10
C THR A 47 -1.90 -2.30 8.75
N PRO A 48 -1.39 -3.55 8.71
CA PRO A 48 -1.18 -4.28 7.47
C PRO A 48 -2.51 -4.58 6.77
N VAL A 49 -2.69 -4.06 5.56
CA VAL A 49 -3.83 -4.39 4.68
C VAL A 49 -3.44 -5.39 3.60
N VAL A 50 -2.15 -5.44 3.24
CA VAL A 50 -1.55 -6.52 2.46
C VAL A 50 -0.41 -7.10 3.29
N ALA A 51 -0.37 -8.43 3.42
CA ALA A 51 0.70 -9.13 4.10
C ALA A 51 1.14 -10.35 3.30
N LYS A 52 2.46 -10.48 3.07
CA LYS A 52 3.06 -11.57 2.28
C LYS A 52 2.39 -11.70 0.89
N GLY A 53 2.12 -10.57 0.26
CA GLY A 53 1.49 -10.49 -1.07
C GLY A 53 -0.01 -10.84 -1.11
N LYS A 54 -0.67 -10.99 0.05
CA LYS A 54 -2.11 -11.28 0.14
C LYS A 54 -2.86 -10.09 0.74
N LEU A 55 -3.91 -9.66 0.04
CA LEU A 55 -4.85 -8.65 0.53
C LEU A 55 -5.73 -9.24 1.63
N ASP A 56 -5.87 -8.52 2.74
CA ASP A 56 -6.91 -8.78 3.74
C ASP A 56 -8.10 -7.86 3.49
N SER A 57 -9.18 -8.42 2.95
CA SER A 57 -10.39 -7.67 2.60
C SER A 57 -11.26 -7.29 3.79
N ALA A 58 -10.94 -7.74 5.00
CA ALA A 58 -11.68 -7.40 6.22
C ALA A 58 -11.11 -6.18 6.94
N VAL A 59 -9.94 -5.66 6.53
CA VAL A 59 -9.25 -4.56 7.20
C VAL A 59 -9.53 -3.24 6.51
N PHE A 60 -10.08 -2.28 7.27
CA PHE A 60 -10.40 -0.92 6.82
C PHE A 60 -9.76 0.10 7.75
N SER A 61 -8.49 0.45 7.53
CA SER A 61 -7.73 1.37 8.38
C SER A 61 -7.52 2.77 7.76
N GLY A 62 -8.22 3.08 6.67
CA GLY A 62 -8.11 4.35 5.97
C GLY A 62 -8.81 5.48 6.73
N GLU A 63 -8.15 6.64 6.83
CA GLU A 63 -8.70 7.85 7.44
C GLU A 63 -8.86 8.98 6.40
N PRO A 64 -9.93 9.78 6.43
CA PRO A 64 -10.13 10.88 5.50
C PRO A 64 -9.01 11.93 5.61
N VAL A 65 -8.43 12.30 4.47
CA VAL A 65 -7.44 13.40 4.42
C VAL A 65 -8.16 14.73 4.52
N ARG A 66 -7.94 15.45 5.63
CA ARG A 66 -8.47 16.80 5.83
C ARG A 66 -7.41 17.84 5.50
N VAL A 67 -7.82 18.93 4.86
CA VAL A 67 -7.03 20.15 4.73
C VAL A 67 -7.53 21.10 5.81
N MET A 68 -6.64 21.44 6.74
CA MET A 68 -6.83 22.56 7.65
C MET A 68 -5.91 23.69 7.19
#